data_AF-A0A0R2RJR8-F1
#
_entry.id   AF-A0A0R2RJR8-F1
#
_cell.length_a   1.000
_cell.length_b   1.000
_cell.length_c   1.000
_cell.angle_alpha   90.00
_cell.angle_beta   90.00
_cell.angle_gamma   90.00
#
_symmetry.space_group_name_H-M   'P 1'
#
loop_
_entity.id
_entity.type
_entity.pdbx_description
1 polymer ?
#
loop_
_entity_poly.entity_id
_entity_poly.type
_entity_poly.pdbx_seq_one_letter_code
_entity_poly.pdbx_strand_id
1 'polypeptide(L)' 'MEGEVDLDKRNAAIAEAWQIVKDDITYLPLHHQVIAWASKKNVNVPIRPNNEPLFRFSSKN' A
#
# COMPACT_ATOMS: atom_id res chain seq x y z
N MET A 1 -15.83 9.18 4.29
CA MET A 1 -15.32 7.80 4.40
C MET A 1 -14.85 7.48 5.80
N GLU A 2 -14.30 8.44 6.55
CA GLU A 2 -13.99 8.22 7.97
C GLU A 2 -15.25 7.81 8.74
N GLY A 3 -15.15 6.69 9.46
CA GLY A 3 -16.24 6.12 10.26
C GLY A 3 -17.13 5.09 9.54
N GLU A 4 -16.98 4.86 8.23
CA GLU A 4 -17.74 3.80 7.53
C GLU A 4 -17.11 2.42 7.79
N VAL A 5 -17.88 1.52 8.38
CA VAL A 5 -17.45 0.16 8.78
C VAL A 5 -17.96 -0.93 7.84
N ASP A 6 -18.99 -0.63 7.04
CA ASP A 6 -19.50 -1.55 6.03
C ASP A 6 -18.53 -1.62 4.84
N LEU A 7 -18.04 -2.82 4.55
CA LEU A 7 -17.03 -3.04 3.53
C LEU A 7 -17.56 -2.79 2.13
N ASP A 8 -18.79 -3.21 1.84
CA ASP A 8 -19.38 -3.12 0.50
C ASP A 8 -19.69 -1.67 0.17
N LYS A 9 -20.27 -0.94 1.12
CA LYS A 9 -20.55 0.49 0.96
C LYS A 9 -19.27 1.31 0.80
N ARG A 10 -18.22 1.00 1.58
CA ARG A 10 -16.92 1.66 1.41
C ARG A 10 -16.32 1.35 0.03
N ASN A 11 -16.38 0.10 -0.42
CA ASN A 11 -15.84 -0.30 -1.72
C ASN A 11 -16.57 0.40 -2.88
N ALA A 12 -17.90 0.53 -2.79
CA ALA A 12 -18.70 1.28 -3.77
C ALA A 12 -18.27 2.76 -3.84
N ALA A 13 -18.10 3.41 -2.70
CA ALA A 13 -17.64 4.80 -2.64
C ALA A 13 -16.20 4.97 -3.16
N ILE A 14 -15.30 3.99 -2.92
CA ILE A 14 -13.95 3.99 -3.51
C ILE A 14 -14.03 3.89 -5.03
N ALA A 15 -14.89 3.02 -5.57
CA ALA A 15 -15.07 2.85 -7.01
C ALA A 15 -15.60 4.13 -7.68
N GLU A 16 -16.57 4.80 -7.06
CA GLU A 16 -17.09 6.09 -7.54
C GLU A 16 -15.99 7.17 -7.59
N ALA A 17 -15.19 7.30 -6.52
CA ALA A 17 -14.08 8.25 -6.51
C ALA A 17 -13.05 7.96 -7.62
N TRP A 18 -12.74 6.68 -7.86
CA TRP A 18 -11.84 6.29 -8.96
C TRP A 18 -12.42 6.57 -10.35
N GLN A 19 -13.73 6.53 -10.51
CA GLN A 19 -14.39 6.88 -11.77
C GLN A 19 -14.18 8.37 -12.09
N ILE A 20 -14.44 9.25 -11.12
CA ILE A 20 -14.22 10.70 -11.26
C ILE A 20 -12.77 11.00 -11.66
N VAL A 21 -11.80 10.41 -10.94
CA VAL A 21 -10.36 10.61 -11.22
C VAL A 21 -9.98 10.20 -12.64
N LYS A 22 -10.58 9.13 -13.17
CA LYS A 22 -10.32 8.65 -14.54
C LYS A 22 -10.97 9.55 -15.59
N ASP A 23 -12.21 9.97 -15.37
CA ASP A 23 -12.95 10.81 -16.30
C ASP A 23 -12.33 12.21 -16.41
N ASP A 24 -11.83 12.75 -15.29
CA ASP A 24 -11.17 14.04 -15.24
C ASP A 24 -9.68 14.00 -15.66
N ILE A 25 -9.12 12.80 -15.85
CA ILE A 25 -7.70 12.57 -16.17
C ILE A 25 -6.78 13.42 -15.26
N THR A 26 -7.07 13.44 -13.95
CA THR A 26 -6.35 14.32 -13.01
C THR A 26 -4.86 13.97 -12.91
N TYR A 27 -4.50 12.72 -13.18
CA TYR A 27 -3.12 12.27 -13.33
C TYR A 27 -3.02 11.05 -14.26
N LEU A 28 -1.83 10.80 -14.80
CA LEU A 28 -1.53 9.63 -15.63
C LEU A 28 -0.75 8.59 -14.82
N PRO A 29 -1.34 7.43 -14.48
CA PRO A 29 -0.61 6.37 -13.79
C PRO A 29 0.42 5.74 -14.73
N LEU A 30 1.70 5.78 -14.36
CA LEU A 30 2.78 5.17 -15.14
C LEU A 30 3.05 3.72 -14.71
N HIS A 31 3.28 3.52 -13.41
CA HIS A 31 3.54 2.20 -12.83
C HIS A 31 3.15 2.14 -11.36
N HIS A 32 2.90 0.93 -10.85
CA HIS A 32 2.81 0.67 -9.42
C HIS A 32 4.21 0.37 -8.88
N GLN A 33 4.63 1.06 -7.82
CA GLN A 33 5.98 0.94 -7.29
C GLN A 33 6.21 -0.44 -6.66
N VAL A 34 7.26 -1.14 -7.08
CA VAL A 34 7.74 -2.36 -6.44
C VAL A 34 8.70 -1.98 -5.31
N ILE A 35 8.62 -2.70 -4.19
CA ILE A 35 9.55 -2.53 -3.06
C ILE A 35 10.80 -3.38 -3.32
N ALA A 36 11.92 -2.72 -3.60
CA ALA A 36 13.23 -3.37 -3.67
C ALA A 36 13.89 -3.36 -2.29
N TRP A 37 14.33 -4.53 -1.79
CA TRP A 37 14.90 -4.67 -0.46
C TRP A 37 16.10 -5.61 -0.46
N ALA A 38 17.06 -5.35 0.40
CA ALA A 38 18.17 -6.24 0.69
C ALA A 38 18.52 -6.20 2.19
N SER A 39 18.91 -7.35 2.73
CA SER A 39 19.49 -7.48 4.06
C SER A 39 20.72 -8.40 4.01
N LYS A 40 21.56 -8.36 5.06
CA LYS A 40 22.61 -9.38 5.22
C LYS A 40 21.96 -10.75 5.37
N LYS A 41 22.63 -11.80 4.90
CA LYS A 41 22.13 -13.20 4.96
C LYS A 41 21.72 -13.66 6.38
N ASN A 42 22.35 -13.12 7.42
CA ASN A 42 22.07 -13.44 8.80
C ASN A 42 21.14 -12.44 9.50
N VAL A 43 20.51 -11.52 8.77
CA VAL A 43 19.58 -10.52 9.31
C VAL A 43 18.25 -10.67 8.60
N ASN A 44 17.23 -11.04 9.36
CA ASN A 44 15.85 -11.11 8.90
C ASN A 44 15.12 -9.82 9.27
N VAL A 45 14.62 -9.10 8.26
CA VAL A 45 13.76 -7.92 8.42
C VAL A 45 12.47 -8.17 7.62
N PRO A 46 11.31 -8.35 8.27
CA PRO A 46 10.06 -8.60 7.56
C PRO A 46 9.67 -7.45 6.62
N ILE A 47 9.29 -7.80 5.38
CA ILE A 47 8.82 -6.83 4.39
C ILE A 47 7.40 -6.41 4.69
N ARG A 48 7.12 -5.09 4.72
CA ARG A 48 5.78 -4.54 4.95
C ARG A 48 5.26 -3.78 3.73
N PRO A 49 3.94 -3.80 3.47
CA PRO A 49 3.32 -3.07 2.35
C PRO A 49 3.57 -1.55 2.36
N ASN A 50 3.80 -0.97 3.54
CA ASN A 50 4.09 0.46 3.70
C ASN A 50 5.59 0.81 3.56
N ASN A 51 6.43 -0.16 3.17
CA ASN A 51 7.88 0.02 2.95
C ASN A 51 8.66 0.54 4.19
N GLU A 52 8.16 0.29 5.41
CA GLU A 52 8.86 0.68 6.64
C GLU A 52 9.68 -0.48 7.21
N PRO A 53 10.98 -0.28 7.51
CA PRO A 53 11.80 -1.27 8.20
C PRO A 53 11.54 -1.22 9.71
N LEU A 54 10.67 -2.12 10.21
CA LEU A 54 10.41 -2.23 11.65
C LEU A 54 11.46 -3.12 12.34
N PHE A 55 12.54 -2.50 12.81
CA PHE A 55 13.65 -3.23 13.45
C PHE A 55 13.25 -4.01 14.71
N ARG A 56 12.20 -3.59 15.42
CA ARG A 56 11.64 -4.32 16.57
C ARG A 56 11.17 -5.75 16.24
N PHE A 57 10.87 -6.02 14.98
CA PHE A 57 10.46 -7.34 14.48
C PHE A 57 11.58 -8.05 13.71
N SER A 58 12.79 -7.48 13.71
CA SER A 58 13.93 -8.07 13.03
C SER A 58 14.66 -9.06 13.95
N SER A 59 15.26 -10.08 13.35
CA SER A 59 16.07 -11.07 14.06
C SER A 59 17.43 -11.26 13.39
N LYS A 60 18.41 -11.70 14.18
CA LYS A 60 19.70 -12.16 13.69
C LYS A 60 19.76 -13.67 13.87
N ASN A 61 20.10 -14.38 12.81
CA ASN A 61 20.37 -15.82 12.83
C ASN A 61 21.83 -16.10 13.21
#